data_AF-A0A916CX87-F1
#
_entry.id   AF-A0A916CX87-F1
#
_cell.length_a   1.000
_cell.length_b   1.000
_cell.length_c   1.000
_cell.angle_alpha   90.00
_cell.angle_beta   90.00
_cell.angle_gamma   90.00
#
_symmetry.space_group_name_H-M   'P 1'
#
loop_
_entity.id
_entity.type
_entity.pdbx_description
1 polymer ?
#
loop_
_entity_poly.entity_id
_entity_poly.type
_entity_poly.pdbx_seq_one_letter_code
_entity_poly.pdbx_strand_id
1 'polypeptide(L)'
;MTTTETANSQPNAETPGDTARLDAELADLRATLAQAREALDIAERRHAVELELLKADTIDLETARLLTQTALTNMPKADAAAVVAELRKRKPFLFRRTTTPSAMGAAAAPRPAEDLARAARQSGDRKSLLKYLQARRAG
;
A
#
# COMPACT_ATOMS: atom_id res chain seq x y z
N MET A 1 -57.68 13.35 -54.07
CA MET A 1 -56.36 13.83 -53.64
C MET A 1 -55.75 12.77 -52.74
N THR A 2 -54.71 12.13 -53.29
CA THR A 2 -53.55 11.45 -52.67
C THR A 2 -53.55 11.14 -51.16
N THR A 3 -53.62 9.84 -50.87
CA THR A 3 -52.71 8.95 -50.12
C THR A 3 -51.79 9.45 -48.99
N THR A 4 -51.65 8.54 -48.01
CA THR A 4 -50.52 8.20 -47.11
C THR A 4 -50.12 9.14 -45.97
N GLU A 5 -50.22 8.66 -44.73
CA GLU A 5 -49.06 8.62 -43.83
C GLU A 5 -49.21 7.48 -42.80
N THR A 6 -48.82 6.29 -43.24
CA THR A 6 -48.50 5.16 -42.36
C THR A 6 -47.18 5.48 -41.67
N ALA A 7 -47.23 6.01 -40.45
CA ALA A 7 -46.05 6.20 -39.61
C ALA A 7 -45.59 4.83 -39.06
N ASN A 8 -44.88 4.14 -39.95
CA ASN A 8 -43.78 3.20 -39.73
C ASN A 8 -43.34 3.01 -38.26
N SER A 9 -44.07 2.17 -37.51
CA SER A 9 -43.48 1.43 -36.39
C SER A 9 -42.49 0.44 -36.98
N GLN A 10 -41.21 0.80 -37.01
CA GLN A 10 -40.16 -0.20 -37.23
C GLN A 10 -40.18 -1.17 -36.04
N PRO A 11 -40.43 -2.48 -36.26
CA PRO A 11 -40.02 -3.47 -35.29
C PRO A 11 -38.50 -3.58 -35.42
N ASN A 12 -37.76 -3.21 -34.37
CA ASN A 12 -36.37 -3.63 -34.25
C ASN A 12 -36.36 -5.16 -34.15
N ALA A 13 -36.29 -5.83 -35.30
CA ALA A 13 -35.96 -7.23 -35.39
C ALA A 13 -34.48 -7.34 -34.98
N GLU A 14 -34.24 -7.52 -33.69
CA GLU A 14 -32.95 -7.95 -33.17
C GLU A 14 -32.64 -9.28 -33.86
N THR A 15 -31.74 -9.25 -34.83
CA THR A 15 -31.33 -10.42 -35.59
C THR A 15 -30.70 -11.41 -34.61
N PRO A 16 -31.00 -12.73 -34.66
CA PRO A 16 -30.39 -13.71 -33.75
C PRO A 16 -28.85 -13.74 -33.78
N GLY A 17 -28.23 -13.17 -34.82
CA GLY A 17 -26.78 -12.95 -34.89
C GLY A 17 -26.27 -11.82 -34.00
N ASP A 18 -27.07 -10.77 -33.77
CA ASP A 18 -26.70 -9.65 -32.90
C ASP A 18 -26.77 -10.06 -31.43
N THR A 19 -27.79 -10.83 -31.05
CA THR A 19 -27.91 -11.39 -29.69
C THR A 19 -26.74 -12.34 -29.37
N ALA A 20 -26.38 -13.24 -30.30
CA ALA A 20 -25.25 -14.14 -30.13
C ALA A 20 -23.91 -13.41 -30.03
N ARG A 21 -23.72 -12.32 -30.79
CA ARG A 21 -22.53 -11.48 -30.71
C ARG A 21 -22.44 -10.75 -29.37
N LEU A 22 -23.55 -10.16 -28.91
CA LEU A 22 -23.65 -9.48 -27.63
C LEU A 22 -23.40 -10.44 -26.46
N ASP A 23 -23.92 -11.67 -26.52
CA ASP A 23 -23.67 -12.69 -25.50
C ASP A 23 -22.20 -13.11 -25.44
N ALA A 24 -21.53 -13.24 -26.60
CA ALA A 24 -20.10 -13.53 -26.66
C ALA A 24 -19.26 -12.37 -26.10
N GLU A 25 -19.58 -11.11 -26.46
CA GLU A 25 -18.94 -9.91 -25.92
C GLU A 25 -19.15 -9.81 -24.39
N LEU A 26 -20.34 -10.13 -23.89
CA LEU A 26 -20.63 -10.17 -22.46
C LEU A 26 -19.84 -11.25 -21.73
N ALA A 27 -19.69 -12.43 -22.32
CA ALA A 27 -18.90 -13.50 -21.74
C ALA A 27 -17.41 -13.12 -21.65
N ASP A 28 -16.87 -12.53 -22.71
CA ASP A 28 -15.48 -12.08 -22.77
C ASP A 28 -15.20 -10.94 -21.77
N LEU A 29 -16.11 -9.95 -21.69
CA LEU A 29 -16.03 -8.88 -20.70
C LEU A 29 -16.09 -9.41 -19.27
N ARG A 30 -16.97 -10.39 -18.98
CA ARG A 30 -17.04 -11.01 -17.65
C ARG A 30 -15.76 -11.76 -17.30
N ALA A 31 -15.17 -12.48 -18.25
CA ALA A 31 -13.91 -13.17 -18.05
C ALA A 31 -12.77 -12.17 -17.78
N THR A 32 -12.68 -11.11 -18.58
CA THR A 32 -11.70 -10.03 -18.39
C THR A 32 -11.85 -9.35 -17.04
N LEU A 33 -13.10 -9.10 -16.61
CA LEU A 33 -13.40 -8.50 -15.32
C LEU A 33 -12.95 -9.43 -14.17
N ALA A 34 -13.22 -10.73 -14.27
CA ALA A 34 -12.79 -11.71 -13.28
C ALA A 34 -11.26 -11.75 -13.14
N GLN A 35 -10.54 -11.77 -14.27
CA GLN A 35 -9.08 -11.75 -14.30
C GLN A 35 -8.52 -10.44 -13.71
N ALA A 36 -9.11 -9.29 -14.05
CA ALA A 36 -8.68 -8.01 -13.52
C ALA A 36 -8.88 -7.91 -12.00
N ARG A 37 -10.01 -8.42 -11.47
CA ARG A 37 -10.26 -8.49 -10.03
C ARG A 37 -9.24 -9.38 -9.32
N GLU A 38 -8.97 -10.56 -9.87
CA GLU A 38 -7.96 -11.46 -9.29
C GLU A 38 -6.56 -10.83 -9.28
N ALA A 39 -6.17 -10.18 -10.37
CA ALA A 39 -4.90 -9.46 -10.44
C ALA A 39 -4.81 -8.33 -9.41
N LEU A 40 -5.91 -7.58 -9.22
CA LEU A 40 -6.01 -6.52 -8.21
C LEU A 40 -5.90 -7.09 -6.80
N ASP A 41 -6.65 -8.15 -6.47
CA ASP A 41 -6.59 -8.79 -5.16
C ASP A 41 -5.18 -9.32 -4.83
N ILE A 42 -4.45 -9.81 -5.83
CA ILE A 42 -3.05 -10.26 -5.68
C ILE A 42 -2.13 -9.05 -5.44
N ALA A 43 -2.30 -7.98 -6.21
CA ALA A 43 -1.49 -6.77 -6.09
C ALA A 43 -1.70 -6.08 -4.74
N GLU A 44 -2.95 -5.94 -4.29
CA GLU A 44 -3.30 -5.37 -2.99
C GLU A 44 -2.72 -6.19 -1.84
N ARG A 45 -2.83 -7.52 -1.90
CA ARG A 45 -2.22 -8.41 -0.90
C ARG A 45 -0.70 -8.26 -0.84
N ARG A 46 -0.03 -8.15 -2.00
CA ARG A 46 1.42 -7.90 -2.07
C ARG A 46 1.77 -6.55 -1.44
N HIS A 47 1.03 -5.51 -1.77
CA HIS A 47 1.26 -4.17 -1.24
C HIS A 47 1.05 -4.11 0.28
N ALA A 48 0.00 -4.75 0.79
CA ALA A 48 -0.27 -4.84 2.22
C ALA A 48 0.89 -5.50 2.98
N VAL A 49 1.43 -6.60 2.46
CA VAL A 49 2.60 -7.28 3.03
C VAL A 49 3.83 -6.37 3.05
N GLU A 50 4.10 -5.66 1.96
CA GLU A 50 5.24 -4.75 1.85
C GLU A 50 5.13 -3.59 2.86
N LEU A 51 3.95 -2.99 3.01
CA LEU A 51 3.71 -1.96 4.00
C LEU A 51 3.95 -2.46 5.43
N GLU A 52 3.48 -3.65 5.77
CA GLU A 52 3.69 -4.22 7.11
C GLU A 52 5.16 -4.57 7.38
N LEU A 53 5.89 -5.08 6.38
CA LEU A 53 7.32 -5.34 6.49
C LEU A 53 8.14 -4.05 6.68
N LEU A 54 7.77 -2.98 5.98
CA LEU A 54 8.39 -1.66 6.14
C LEU A 54 8.12 -1.09 7.53
N LYS A 55 6.87 -1.15 8.02
CA LYS A 55 6.51 -0.74 9.39
C LYS A 55 7.26 -1.54 10.46
N ALA A 56 7.62 -2.78 10.17
CA ALA A 56 8.36 -3.65 11.08
C ALA A 56 9.88 -3.43 11.07
N ASP A 57 10.39 -2.43 10.33
CA ASP A 57 11.83 -2.16 10.17
C ASP A 57 12.62 -3.39 9.70
N THR A 58 12.11 -4.08 8.68
CA THR A 58 12.77 -5.24 8.08
C THR A 58 14.09 -4.83 7.42
N ILE A 59 15.16 -5.58 7.71
CA ILE A 59 16.50 -5.37 7.14
C ILE A 59 16.57 -5.91 5.71
N ASP A 60 16.05 -7.12 5.51
CA ASP A 60 15.99 -7.80 4.21
C ASP A 60 14.52 -8.00 3.80
N LEU A 61 14.02 -7.05 3.01
CA LEU A 61 12.64 -7.00 2.58
C LEU A 61 12.28 -8.14 1.61
N GLU A 62 13.20 -8.54 0.73
CA GLU A 62 12.93 -9.61 -0.25
C GLU A 62 12.80 -10.96 0.44
N THR A 63 13.75 -11.31 1.32
CA THR A 63 13.70 -12.57 2.08
C THR A 63 12.47 -12.60 2.97
N ALA A 64 12.16 -11.50 3.68
CA ALA A 64 10.97 -11.45 4.51
C ALA A 64 9.67 -11.54 3.70
N ARG A 65 9.61 -10.92 2.51
CA ARG A 65 8.45 -11.02 1.61
C ARG A 65 8.22 -12.45 1.15
N LEU A 66 9.26 -13.15 0.71
CA LEU A 66 9.16 -14.55 0.28
C LEU A 66 8.65 -15.45 1.41
N LEU A 67 9.19 -15.28 2.62
CA LEU A 67 8.78 -16.06 3.80
C LEU A 67 7.33 -15.75 4.21
N THR A 68 6.93 -14.47 4.15
CA THR A 68 5.57 -14.04 4.48
C THR A 68 4.55 -14.57 3.46
N GLN A 69 4.88 -14.55 2.16
CA GLN A 69 4.04 -15.13 1.11
C GLN A 69 3.85 -16.64 1.31
N THR A 70 4.93 -17.35 1.63
CA THR A 70 4.85 -18.80 1.88
C THR A 70 3.98 -19.10 3.10
N ALA A 71 4.06 -18.27 4.15
CA ALA A 71 3.23 -18.40 5.34
C ALA A 71 1.74 -18.07 5.07
N LEU A 72 1.45 -17.04 4.26
CA LEU A 72 0.09 -16.68 3.85
C LEU A 72 -0.59 -17.79 3.04
N THR A 73 0.16 -18.47 2.15
CA THR A 73 -0.37 -19.63 1.41
C THR A 73 -0.77 -20.77 2.34
N ASN A 74 -0.01 -20.99 3.43
CA ASN A 74 -0.31 -22.01 4.43
C ASN A 74 -1.40 -21.59 5.42
N MET A 75 -1.71 -20.29 5.50
CA MET A 75 -2.69 -19.70 6.42
C MET A 75 -3.55 -18.64 5.70
N PRO A 76 -4.48 -19.06 4.82
CA PRO A 76 -5.23 -18.14 3.95
C PRO A 76 -6.18 -17.18 4.68
N LYS A 77 -6.45 -17.39 5.97
CA LYS A 77 -7.23 -16.48 6.84
C LYS A 77 -6.36 -15.55 7.68
N ALA A 78 -5.04 -15.69 7.66
CA ALA A 78 -4.16 -14.85 8.46
C ALA A 78 -3.94 -13.49 7.79
N ASP A 79 -4.06 -12.43 8.57
CA ASP A 79 -3.73 -11.08 8.13
C ASP A 79 -2.21 -10.90 7.99
N ALA A 80 -1.78 -10.06 7.04
CA ALA A 80 -0.37 -9.78 6.76
C ALA A 80 0.37 -9.33 8.04
N ALA A 81 -0.25 -8.49 8.86
CA ALA A 81 0.31 -8.01 10.11
C ALA A 81 0.59 -9.16 11.11
N ALA A 82 -0.33 -10.12 11.22
CA ALA A 82 -0.18 -11.27 12.11
C ALA A 82 0.99 -12.18 11.66
N VAL A 83 1.11 -12.39 10.34
CA VAL A 83 2.20 -13.19 9.77
C VAL A 83 3.55 -12.50 9.96
N VAL A 84 3.64 -11.19 9.76
CA VAL A 84 4.87 -10.41 10.00
C VAL A 84 5.26 -10.43 11.48
N ALA A 85 4.29 -10.30 12.39
CA ALA A 85 4.54 -10.39 13.83
C ALA A 85 5.09 -11.76 14.25
N GLU A 86 4.56 -12.85 13.68
CA GLU A 86 5.06 -14.20 13.91
C GLU A 86 6.45 -14.41 13.29
N LEU A 87 6.68 -13.88 12.08
CA LEU A 87 7.98 -13.90 11.42
C LEU A 87 9.03 -13.17 12.28
N ARG A 88 8.67 -12.04 12.90
CA ARG A 88 9.54 -11.29 13.81
C ARG A 88 9.92 -12.08 15.06
N LYS A 89 9.01 -12.89 15.60
CA LYS A 89 9.29 -13.78 16.74
C LYS A 89 10.22 -14.91 16.35
N ARG A 90 9.99 -15.56 15.22
CA ARG A 90 10.75 -16.75 14.77
C ARG A 90 12.09 -16.40 14.15
N LYS A 91 12.20 -15.28 13.46
CA LYS A 91 13.38 -14.84 12.71
C LYS A 91 13.72 -13.37 13.02
N PRO A 92 14.09 -13.06 14.28
CA PRO A 92 14.35 -11.69 14.70
C PRO A 92 15.52 -11.04 13.94
N PHE A 93 16.44 -11.82 13.37
CA PHE A 93 17.58 -11.34 12.59
C PHE A 93 17.19 -10.67 11.26
N LEU A 94 15.97 -10.91 10.76
CA LEU A 94 15.45 -10.22 9.57
C LEU A 94 14.96 -8.81 9.88
N PHE A 95 14.83 -8.46 11.16
CA PHE A 95 14.27 -7.19 11.61
C PHE A 95 15.33 -6.41 12.38
N ARG A 96 15.29 -5.09 12.25
CA ARG A 96 16.15 -4.24 13.05
C ARG A 96 15.70 -4.35 14.49
N ARG A 97 16.58 -4.88 15.37
CA ARG A 97 16.34 -4.83 16.81
C ARG A 97 16.22 -3.37 17.21
N THR A 98 15.02 -2.97 17.62
CA THR A 98 14.85 -1.78 18.44
C THR A 98 15.55 -2.07 19.76
N THR A 99 16.78 -1.59 19.90
CA THR A 99 17.43 -1.51 21.20
C THR A 99 16.54 -0.63 22.07
N THR A 100 15.79 -1.23 22.99
CA THR A 100 15.12 -0.48 24.05
C THR A 100 16.22 0.34 24.74
N PRO A 101 16.12 1.68 24.80
CA PRO A 101 17.13 2.48 25.47
C PRO A 101 17.22 1.98 26.92
N SER A 102 18.39 1.46 27.28
CA SER A 102 18.65 1.04 28.65
C SER A 102 18.64 2.28 29.53
N ALA A 103 17.87 2.26 30.63
CA ALA A 103 17.86 3.34 31.62
C ALA A 103 19.24 3.56 32.29
N MET A 104 20.18 2.63 32.10
CA MET A 104 21.57 2.70 32.59
C MET A 104 22.58 3.09 31.51
N GLY A 105 22.14 3.32 30.26
CA GLY A 105 23.01 3.81 29.20
C GLY A 105 23.28 5.30 29.37
N ALA A 106 24.54 5.72 29.22
CA ALA A 106 24.88 7.14 29.19
C ALA A 106 23.99 7.85 28.17
N ALA A 107 23.19 8.82 28.64
CA ALA A 107 22.36 9.63 27.77
C ALA A 107 23.26 10.21 26.68
N ALA A 108 22.98 9.88 25.41
CA ALA A 108 23.64 10.51 24.29
C ALA A 108 23.51 12.02 24.51
N ALA A 109 24.64 12.72 24.61
CA ALA A 109 24.64 14.15 24.88
C ALA A 109 23.67 14.81 23.90
N PRO A 110 22.68 15.58 24.38
CA PRO A 110 21.68 16.20 23.51
C PRO A 110 22.42 17.02 22.47
N ARG A 111 22.20 16.72 21.19
CA ARG A 111 22.78 17.50 20.09
C ARG A 111 22.03 18.83 20.07
N PRO A 112 22.64 19.93 20.56
CA PRO A 112 21.90 21.18 20.79
C PRO A 112 21.28 21.74 19.50
N ALA A 113 21.85 21.42 18.34
CA ALA A 113 21.32 21.81 17.04
C ALA A 113 19.98 21.11 16.68
N GLU A 114 19.76 19.85 17.08
CA GLU A 114 18.53 19.12 16.74
C GLU A 114 17.32 19.62 17.54
N ASP A 115 17.54 19.96 18.81
CA ASP A 115 16.49 20.55 19.66
C ASP A 115 16.15 21.98 19.23
N LEU A 116 17.15 22.77 18.84
CA LEU A 116 16.93 24.11 18.28
C LEU A 116 16.19 24.07 16.94
N ALA A 117 16.45 23.05 16.09
CA ALA A 117 15.71 22.85 14.85
C ALA A 117 14.23 22.56 15.11
N ARG A 118 13.95 21.70 16.10
CA ARG A 118 12.58 21.36 16.48
C ARG A 118 11.83 22.57 17.04
N ALA A 119 12.46 23.32 17.92
CA ALA A 119 11.90 24.55 18.49
C ALA A 119 11.62 25.61 17.41
N ALA A 120 12.51 25.77 16.41
CA ALA A 120 12.30 26.69 15.30
C ALA A 120 11.11 26.29 14.41
N ARG A 121 10.94 25.00 14.14
CA ARG A 121 9.78 24.48 13.36
C ARG A 121 8.45 24.67 14.10
N GLN A 122 8.45 24.45 15.42
CA GLN A 122 7.25 24.54 16.24
C GLN A 122 6.83 25.99 16.52
N SER A 123 7.79 26.89 16.78
CA SER A 123 7.49 28.30 17.08
C SER A 123 7.25 29.14 15.83
N GLY A 124 7.86 28.81 14.69
CA GLY A 124 7.83 29.65 13.49
C GLY A 124 8.57 30.99 13.64
N ASP A 125 9.20 31.23 14.79
CA ASP A 125 9.84 32.48 15.12
C ASP A 125 11.22 32.63 14.47
N ARG A 126 11.46 33.80 13.88
CA ARG A 126 12.75 34.16 13.27
C ARG A 126 13.91 34.05 14.27
N LYS A 127 13.70 34.41 15.54
CA LYS A 127 14.75 34.34 16.57
C LYS A 127 15.18 32.89 16.84
N SER A 128 14.21 31.96 16.87
CA SER A 128 14.47 30.52 17.05
C SER A 128 15.23 29.95 15.86
N LEU A 129 14.88 30.36 14.63
CA LEU A 129 15.58 29.97 13.42
C LEU A 129 17.04 30.46 13.42
N LEU A 130 17.30 31.71 13.80
CA LEU A 130 18.66 32.26 13.83
C LEU A 130 19.55 31.53 14.86
N LYS A 131 19.01 31.21 16.04
CA LYS A 131 19.72 30.41 17.05
C LYS A 131 20.12 29.03 16.51
N TYR A 132 19.20 28.37 15.79
CA TYR A 132 19.51 27.10 15.12
C TYR A 132 20.60 27.24 14.06
N LEU A 133 20.51 28.25 13.18
CA LEU A 133 21.50 28.47 12.12
C LEU A 133 22.89 28.79 12.69
N GLN A 134 22.97 29.54 13.78
CA GLN A 134 24.22 29.83 14.47
C GLN A 134 24.82 28.58 15.10
N ALA A 135 24.02 27.79 15.82
CA ALA A 135 24.46 26.53 16.41
C ALA A 135 24.94 25.52 15.36
N ARG A 136 24.29 25.49 14.18
CA ARG A 136 24.69 24.65 13.04
C ARG A 136 25.98 25.11 12.37
N ARG A 137 26.34 26.40 12.45
CA ARG A 137 27.58 26.94 11.87
C ARG A 137 28.79 26.74 12.79
N ALA A 138 28.56 26.63 14.09
CA ALA A 138 29.61 26.52 15.11
C ALA A 138 30.01 25.08 15.47
N GLY A 139 29.28 24.08 14.97
CA GLY A 139 29.62 22.66 15.07
C GLY A 139 29.97 22.10 13.70
#